data_AF-A0A8C9U3G7-F1
#
_entry.id   AF-A0A8C9U3G7-F1
#
_cell.length_a   1.000
_cell.length_b   1.000
_cell.length_c   1.000
_cell.angle_alpha   90.00
_cell.angle_beta   90.00
_cell.angle_gamma   90.00
#
_symmetry.space_group_name_H-M   'P 1'
#
loop_
_entity.id
_entity.type
_entity.pdbx_description
1 polymer ?
#
loop_
_entity_poly.entity_id
_entity_poly.type
_entity_poly.pdbx_seq_one_letter_code
_entity_poly.pdbx_strand_id
1 'polypeptide(L)'
;MLSKKQEYLETRIERELAIARQHGTKNKRAALQALKRKKRYEKQLNQIDGTLSTIEFQREALENSHTNTEVLKNMGYAAQAMKKVHENMDLNKIDDLMQDITEQQDVAQEISDAISNRATFGDEFDEDELMAELEELEQEELNKGMRDVRLPSVPSTSLPSRPASTRKRAEDEDEMKKLAAWAS
;
A
#
# COMPACT_ATOMS: atom_id res chain seq x y z
N MET A 1 1.42 -28.07 11.86
CA MET A 1 0.35 -29.10 11.75
C MET A 1 -0.75 -28.62 10.81
N LEU A 2 -1.30 -27.41 11.00
CA LEU A 2 -2.30 -26.84 10.09
C LEU A 2 -1.75 -26.50 8.70
N SER A 3 -0.56 -25.93 8.60
CA SER A 3 0.14 -25.69 7.32
C SER A 3 0.32 -26.95 6.47
N LYS A 4 0.87 -28.02 7.06
CA LYS A 4 0.99 -29.34 6.40
C LYS A 4 -0.37 -29.90 5.94
N LYS A 5 -1.45 -29.60 6.66
CA LYS A 5 -2.81 -30.03 6.31
C LYS A 5 -3.39 -29.20 5.16
N GLN A 6 -3.06 -27.90 5.10
CA GLN A 6 -3.36 -27.03 3.97
C GLN A 6 -2.68 -27.54 2.69
N GLU A 7 -1.35 -27.74 2.70
CA GLU A 7 -0.59 -28.27 1.55
C GLU A 7 -1.15 -29.62 1.06
N TYR A 8 -1.54 -30.49 2.00
CA TYR A 8 -2.19 -31.76 1.69
C TYR A 8 -3.53 -31.56 0.96
N LEU A 9 -4.38 -30.64 1.43
CA LEU A 9 -5.67 -30.35 0.80
C LEU A 9 -5.52 -29.71 -0.58
N GLU A 10 -4.58 -28.79 -0.74
CA GLU A 10 -4.21 -28.17 -2.03
C GLU A 10 -3.80 -29.24 -3.05
N THR A 11 -2.88 -30.13 -2.66
CA THR A 11 -2.45 -31.26 -3.50
C THR A 11 -3.64 -32.17 -3.89
N ARG A 12 -4.59 -32.40 -2.97
CA ARG A 12 -5.81 -33.20 -3.26
C ARG A 12 -6.75 -32.47 -4.21
N ILE A 13 -6.90 -31.15 -4.08
CA ILE A 13 -7.70 -30.30 -4.98
C ILE A 13 -7.15 -30.39 -6.40
N GLU A 14 -5.84 -30.24 -6.58
CA GLU A 14 -5.18 -30.32 -7.88
C GLU A 14 -5.37 -31.69 -8.53
N ARG A 15 -5.21 -32.76 -7.74
CA ARG A 15 -5.42 -34.14 -8.22
C ARG A 15 -6.85 -34.36 -8.71
N GLU A 16 -7.87 -33.93 -7.95
CA GLU A 16 -9.27 -34.07 -8.36
C GLU A 16 -9.60 -33.19 -9.58
N LEU A 17 -8.97 -32.03 -9.71
CA LEU A 17 -9.10 -31.17 -10.89
C LEU A 17 -8.51 -31.84 -12.14
N ALA A 18 -7.34 -32.48 -12.02
CA ALA A 18 -6.73 -33.25 -13.10
C ALA A 18 -7.63 -34.41 -13.55
N ILE A 19 -8.17 -35.18 -12.60
CA ILE A 19 -9.13 -36.27 -12.88
C ILE A 19 -10.38 -35.73 -13.58
N ALA A 20 -10.92 -34.60 -13.12
CA ALA A 20 -12.09 -33.99 -13.74
C ALA A 20 -11.81 -33.55 -15.20
N ARG A 21 -10.63 -32.98 -15.48
CA ARG A 21 -10.20 -32.61 -16.84
C ARG A 21 -10.04 -33.85 -17.73
N GLN A 22 -9.42 -34.91 -17.22
CA GLN A 22 -9.18 -36.15 -17.98
C GLN A 22 -10.49 -36.86 -18.38
N HIS A 23 -11.48 -36.89 -17.48
CA HIS A 23 -12.76 -37.56 -17.72
C HIS A 23 -13.84 -36.64 -18.29
N GLY A 24 -13.61 -35.33 -18.40
CA GLY A 24 -14.63 -34.35 -18.81
C GLY A 24 -15.29 -34.65 -20.16
N THR A 25 -14.52 -35.14 -21.13
CA THR A 25 -15.00 -35.47 -22.48
C THR A 25 -15.42 -36.94 -22.65
N LYS A 26 -14.88 -37.84 -21.82
CA LYS A 26 -15.06 -39.31 -21.96
C LYS A 26 -16.09 -39.89 -21.00
N ASN A 27 -16.20 -39.33 -19.80
CA ASN A 27 -17.07 -39.84 -18.74
C ASN A 27 -17.53 -38.69 -17.81
N LYS A 28 -18.62 -38.05 -18.21
CA LYS A 28 -19.23 -36.92 -17.49
C LYS A 28 -19.58 -37.26 -16.03
N ARG A 29 -19.99 -38.50 -15.74
CA ARG A 29 -20.34 -38.93 -14.38
C ARG A 29 -19.11 -38.96 -13.46
N ALA A 30 -18.00 -39.51 -13.94
CA ALA A 30 -16.74 -39.54 -13.21
C ALA A 30 -16.18 -38.13 -12.97
N ALA A 31 -16.24 -37.26 -13.98
CA ALA A 31 -15.83 -35.86 -13.86
C ALA A 31 -16.66 -35.09 -12.82
N LEU A 32 -17.99 -35.27 -12.80
CA LEU A 32 -18.87 -34.66 -11.80
C LEU A 32 -18.56 -35.13 -10.38
N GLN A 33 -18.22 -36.41 -10.18
CA GLN A 33 -17.82 -36.91 -8.86
C GLN A 33 -16.49 -36.31 -8.40
N ALA A 34 -15.51 -36.18 -9.30
CA ALA A 34 -14.24 -35.52 -8.99
C ALA A 34 -14.43 -34.05 -8.60
N LEU A 35 -15.27 -33.30 -9.34
CA LEU A 35 -15.62 -31.91 -8.99
C LEU A 35 -16.33 -31.79 -7.64
N LYS A 36 -17.19 -32.75 -7.27
CA LYS A 36 -17.82 -32.77 -5.93
C LYS A 36 -16.78 -32.99 -4.83
N ARG A 37 -15.80 -33.86 -5.03
CA ARG A 37 -14.69 -34.07 -4.08
C ARG A 37 -13.81 -32.83 -3.97
N LYS A 38 -13.44 -32.22 -5.10
CA LYS A 38 -12.75 -30.92 -5.15
C LYS A 38 -13.44 -29.87 -4.28
N LYS A 39 -14.74 -29.63 -4.49
CA LYS A 39 -15.51 -28.64 -3.70
C LYS A 39 -15.51 -28.92 -2.20
N ARG A 40 -15.51 -30.20 -1.79
CA ARG A 40 -15.41 -30.56 -0.36
C ARG A 40 -14.04 -30.21 0.21
N TYR A 41 -12.96 -30.48 -0.52
CA TYR A 41 -11.60 -30.11 -0.10
C TYR A 41 -11.41 -28.59 -0.05
N GLU A 42 -11.94 -27.84 -1.01
CA GLU A 42 -11.92 -26.36 -1.00
C GLU A 42 -12.63 -25.80 0.24
N LYS A 43 -13.79 -26.37 0.61
CA LYS A 43 -14.49 -25.95 1.84
C LYS A 43 -13.65 -26.20 3.10
N GLN A 44 -12.94 -27.34 3.15
CA GLN A 44 -12.07 -27.66 4.29
C GLN A 44 -10.84 -26.75 4.32
N LEU A 45 -10.27 -26.41 3.16
CA LEU A 45 -9.14 -25.50 3.03
C LEU A 45 -9.51 -24.12 3.55
N ASN A 46 -10.62 -23.53 3.08
CA ASN A 46 -11.09 -22.22 3.55
C ASN A 46 -11.32 -22.18 5.07
N GLN A 47 -11.78 -23.27 5.68
CA GLN A 47 -11.93 -23.36 7.14
C GLN A 47 -10.59 -23.35 7.86
N ILE A 48 -9.58 -24.04 7.31
CA ILE A 48 -8.22 -24.04 7.86
C ILE A 48 -7.59 -22.65 7.71
N ASP A 49 -7.75 -21.99 6.57
CA ASP A 49 -7.19 -20.65 6.34
C ASP A 49 -7.76 -19.61 7.30
N GLY A 50 -9.08 -19.66 7.55
CA GLY A 50 -9.71 -18.80 8.57
C GLY A 50 -9.23 -19.11 9.99
N THR A 51 -8.96 -20.38 10.29
CA THR A 51 -8.39 -20.79 11.59
C THR A 51 -6.95 -20.31 11.73
N LEU A 52 -6.14 -20.41 10.68
CA LEU A 52 -4.75 -19.92 10.65
C LEU A 52 -4.71 -18.41 10.86
N SER A 53 -5.54 -17.65 10.15
CA SER A 53 -5.64 -16.19 10.30
C SER A 53 -6.01 -15.80 11.74
N THR A 54 -6.92 -16.55 12.37
CA THR A 54 -7.31 -16.32 13.77
C THR A 54 -6.13 -16.60 14.73
N ILE A 55 -5.37 -17.66 14.50
CA ILE A 55 -4.18 -18.00 15.31
C ILE A 55 -3.08 -16.95 15.12
N GLU A 56 -2.87 -16.45 13.91
CA GLU A 56 -1.89 -15.39 13.64
C GLU A 56 -2.24 -14.09 14.37
N PHE A 57 -3.51 -13.67 14.31
CA PHE A 57 -4.00 -12.53 15.08
C PHE A 57 -3.82 -12.73 16.60
N GLN A 58 -4.12 -13.92 17.11
CA GLN A 58 -3.91 -14.24 18.53
C GLN A 58 -2.43 -14.23 18.91
N ARG A 59 -1.53 -14.68 18.03
CA ARG A 59 -0.08 -14.64 18.25
C ARG A 59 0.40 -13.19 18.37
N GLU A 60 -0.01 -12.33 17.44
CA GLU A 60 0.33 -10.91 17.44
C GLU A 60 -0.18 -10.21 18.71
N ALA A 61 -1.42 -10.49 19.12
CA ALA A 61 -1.98 -9.96 20.37
C ALA A 61 -1.18 -10.41 21.60
N LEU A 62 -0.72 -11.66 21.65
CA LEU A 62 0.13 -12.17 22.73
C LEU A 62 1.53 -11.55 22.72
N GLU A 63 2.11 -11.36 21.54
CA GLU A 63 3.43 -10.72 21.38
C GLU A 63 3.39 -9.26 21.84
N ASN A 64 2.36 -8.51 21.45
CA ASN A 64 2.13 -7.14 21.91
C ASN A 64 1.93 -7.07 23.44
N SER A 65 1.16 -8.01 24.00
CA SER A 65 0.95 -8.11 25.45
C SER A 65 2.24 -8.43 26.20
N HIS A 66 3.06 -9.34 25.65
CA HIS A 66 4.35 -9.71 26.24
C HIS A 66 5.31 -8.52 26.25
N THR A 67 5.44 -7.81 25.13
CA THR A 67 6.27 -6.60 25.01
C THR A 67 5.82 -5.53 26.02
N ASN A 68 4.52 -5.26 26.11
CA ASN A 68 3.99 -4.29 27.08
C ASN A 68 4.26 -4.70 28.54
N THR A 69 4.17 -6.00 28.84
CA THR A 69 4.46 -6.51 30.19
C THR A 69 5.94 -6.36 30.53
N GLU A 70 6.86 -6.67 29.60
CA GLU A 70 8.30 -6.47 29.76
C GLU A 70 8.65 -4.99 29.93
N VAL A 71 8.04 -4.08 29.14
CA VAL A 71 8.21 -2.63 29.31
C VAL A 71 7.77 -2.18 30.70
N LEU A 72 6.58 -2.58 31.16
CA LEU A 72 6.08 -2.22 32.49
C LEU A 72 6.97 -2.77 33.62
N LYS A 73 7.48 -3.99 33.47
CA LYS A 73 8.40 -4.60 34.42
C LYS A 73 9.73 -3.82 34.48
N ASN A 74 10.27 -3.43 33.33
CA ASN A 74 11.49 -2.62 33.25
C ASN A 74 11.29 -1.21 33.83
N MET A 75 10.15 -0.59 33.57
CA MET A 75 9.76 0.66 34.22
C MET A 75 9.63 0.49 35.73
N GLY A 76 9.11 -0.64 36.21
CA GLY A 76 9.07 -0.97 37.63
C GLY A 76 10.45 -1.07 38.27
N TYR A 77 11.41 -1.72 37.59
CA TYR A 77 12.81 -1.77 38.04
C TYR A 77 13.46 -0.39 38.04
N ALA A 78 13.24 0.41 36.98
CA ALA A 78 13.74 1.78 36.91
C ALA A 78 13.17 2.65 38.04
N ALA A 79 11.87 2.59 38.29
CA ALA A 79 11.23 3.32 39.39
C ALA A 79 11.76 2.90 40.77
N GLN A 80 12.01 1.60 41.00
CA GLN A 80 12.63 1.12 42.23
C GLN A 80 14.08 1.58 42.38
N ALA A 81 14.87 1.58 41.30
CA ALA A 81 16.23 2.09 41.30
C ALA A 81 16.26 3.59 41.60
N MET A 82 15.41 4.37 40.94
CA MET A 82 15.24 5.81 41.19
C MET A 82 14.84 6.08 42.64
N LYS A 83 13.88 5.31 43.19
CA LYS A 83 13.48 5.43 44.59
C LYS A 83 14.65 5.18 45.55
N LYS A 84 15.48 4.15 45.31
CA LYS A 84 16.67 3.86 46.12
C LYS A 84 17.76 4.92 46.00
N VAL A 85 17.92 5.53 44.83
CA VAL A 85 18.82 6.68 44.66
C VAL A 85 18.32 7.84 45.50
N HIS A 86 17.02 8.16 45.45
CA HIS A 86 16.43 9.23 46.24
C HIS A 86 16.43 8.94 47.76
N GLU A 87 16.25 7.69 48.18
CA GLU A 87 16.31 7.29 49.61
C GLU A 87 17.72 7.41 50.20
N ASN A 88 18.76 7.22 49.38
CA ASN A 88 20.17 7.35 49.78
C ASN A 88 20.75 8.75 49.52
N MET A 89 19.99 9.64 48.88
CA MET A 89 20.28 11.06 48.83
C MET A 89 19.76 11.70 50.12
N ASP A 90 20.68 12.03 51.01
CA ASP A 90 20.42 12.86 52.18
C ASP A 90 19.67 14.14 51.74
N LEU A 91 18.65 14.58 52.49
CA LEU A 91 17.80 15.73 52.13
C LEU A 91 18.64 16.99 51.83
N ASN A 92 19.79 17.14 52.49
CA ASN A 92 20.73 18.24 52.27
C ASN A 92 21.44 18.19 50.90
N LYS A 93 21.52 17.01 50.26
CA LYS A 93 22.12 16.84 48.91
C LYS A 93 21.11 17.00 47.78
N ILE A 94 19.81 17.07 48.08
CA ILE A 94 18.79 17.32 47.05
C ILE A 94 18.85 18.79 46.60
N ASP A 95 19.09 19.73 47.52
CA ASP A 95 19.28 21.14 47.17
C ASP A 95 20.56 21.33 46.34
N ASP A 96 21.67 20.68 46.73
CA ASP A 96 22.91 20.66 45.94
C ASP A 96 22.68 20.03 44.55
N LEU A 97 21.94 18.91 44.46
CA LEU A 97 21.65 18.28 43.18
C LEU A 97 20.71 19.12 42.31
N MET A 98 19.70 19.77 42.88
CA MET A 98 18.81 20.67 42.14
C MET A 98 19.59 21.87 41.61
N GLN A 99 20.56 22.37 42.37
CA GLN A 99 21.49 23.40 41.91
C GLN A 99 22.37 22.88 40.75
N ASP A 100 22.98 21.70 40.89
CA ASP A 100 23.79 21.07 39.85
C ASP A 100 22.97 20.75 38.57
N ILE A 101 21.71 20.32 38.70
CA ILE A 101 20.79 20.05 37.57
C ILE A 101 20.46 21.34 36.84
N THR A 102 20.21 22.43 37.58
CA THR A 102 19.90 23.73 36.97
C THR A 102 21.12 24.25 36.21
N GLU A 103 22.31 24.13 36.81
CA GLU A 103 23.59 24.48 36.16
C GLU A 103 23.85 23.63 34.90
N GLN A 104 23.59 22.32 34.97
CA GLN A 104 23.73 21.41 33.81
C GLN A 104 22.71 21.70 32.71
N GLN A 105 21.49 22.09 33.06
CA GLN A 105 20.46 22.45 32.09
C GLN A 105 20.83 23.77 31.38
N ASP A 106 21.40 24.74 32.11
CA ASP A 106 21.93 25.97 31.55
C ASP A 106 23.13 25.70 30.61
N VAL A 107 24.05 24.80 31.00
CA VAL A 107 25.16 24.38 30.13
C VAL A 107 24.66 23.65 28.88
N ALA A 108 23.67 22.75 29.01
CA ALA A 108 23.08 22.06 27.88
C ALA A 108 22.38 23.03 26.92
N GLN A 109 21.71 24.05 27.47
CA GLN A 109 21.09 25.12 26.69
C GLN A 109 22.15 25.98 25.99
N GLU A 110 23.23 26.36 26.68
CA GLU A 110 24.36 27.10 26.10
C GLU A 110 25.06 26.29 25.00
N ILE A 111 25.20 24.97 25.16
CA ILE A 111 25.72 24.07 24.11
C ILE A 111 24.75 24.01 22.93
N SER A 112 23.45 23.87 23.19
CA SER A 112 22.43 23.83 22.13
C SER A 112 22.37 25.14 21.36
N ASP A 113 22.48 26.27 22.06
CA ASP A 113 22.51 27.61 21.47
C ASP A 113 23.83 27.87 20.73
N ALA A 114 24.96 27.39 21.24
CA ALA A 114 26.26 27.47 20.56
C ALA A 114 26.33 26.57 19.32
N ILE A 115 25.73 25.38 19.36
CA ILE A 115 25.60 24.48 18.20
C ILE A 115 24.64 25.09 17.19
N SER A 116 23.51 25.65 17.64
CA SER A 116 22.52 26.30 16.76
C SER A 116 23.07 27.56 16.11
N ASN A 117 23.76 28.44 16.86
CA ASN A 117 24.46 29.60 16.30
C ASN A 117 25.62 29.20 15.37
N ARG A 118 26.23 28.03 15.57
CA ARG A 118 27.26 27.50 14.67
C ARG A 118 26.64 26.84 13.43
N ALA A 119 25.40 26.33 13.51
CA ALA A 119 24.64 25.82 12.37
C ALA A 119 24.10 26.95 11.47
N THR A 120 23.84 28.15 12.01
CA THR A 120 23.45 29.34 11.22
C THR A 120 24.59 29.91 10.35
N PHE A 121 25.83 29.42 10.48
CA PHE A 121 27.00 29.93 9.76
C PHE A 121 27.48 29.03 8.60
N GLY A 122 26.70 28.01 8.19
CA GLY A 122 27.24 26.91 7.37
C GLY A 122 26.50 26.45 6.13
N ASP A 123 25.23 26.78 5.90
CA ASP A 123 24.55 26.39 4.66
C ASP A 123 23.34 27.32 4.40
N GLU A 124 23.54 28.33 3.56
CA GLU A 124 22.46 29.06 2.91
C GLU A 124 21.90 28.15 1.81
N PHE A 125 21.05 27.19 2.17
CA PHE A 125 20.21 26.56 1.17
C PHE A 125 19.22 27.61 0.66
N ASP A 126 19.17 27.82 -0.65
CA ASP A 126 18.25 28.75 -1.27
C ASP A 126 16.82 28.21 -1.06
N GLU A 127 16.03 28.90 -0.23
CA GLU A 127 14.65 28.51 0.06
C GLU A 127 13.80 28.43 -1.23
N ASP A 128 14.15 29.21 -2.26
CA ASP A 128 13.46 29.18 -3.54
C ASP A 128 13.76 27.89 -4.33
N GLU A 129 14.97 27.33 -4.23
CA GLU A 129 15.34 26.05 -4.85
C GLU A 129 14.59 24.88 -4.19
N LEU A 130 14.52 24.89 -2.86
CA LEU A 130 13.81 23.86 -2.08
C LEU A 130 12.28 23.90 -2.33
N MET A 131 11.71 25.09 -2.48
CA MET A 131 10.29 25.24 -2.81
C MET A 131 9.98 24.70 -4.22
N ALA A 132 10.87 24.92 -5.18
CA ALA A 132 10.71 24.38 -6.54
C ALA A 132 10.77 22.85 -6.55
N GLU A 133 11.71 22.26 -5.80
CA GLU A 133 11.83 20.80 -5.68
C GLU A 133 10.59 20.17 -5.02
N LEU A 134 10.03 20.84 -4.00
CA LEU A 134 8.80 20.39 -3.33
C LEU A 134 7.59 20.40 -4.29
N GLU A 135 7.44 21.44 -5.10
CA GLU A 135 6.33 21.58 -6.05
C GLU A 135 6.40 20.52 -7.16
N GLU A 136 7.61 20.14 -7.60
CA GLU A 136 7.82 19.05 -8.55
C GLU A 136 7.36 17.70 -7.98
N LEU A 137 7.71 17.40 -6.72
CA LEU A 137 7.32 16.16 -6.04
C LEU A 137 5.79 16.03 -5.89
N GLU A 138 5.11 17.12 -5.54
CA GLU A 138 3.64 17.16 -5.42
C GLU A 138 2.96 16.89 -6.78
N GLN A 139 3.50 17.47 -7.86
CA GLN A 139 2.97 17.27 -9.21
C GLN A 139 3.17 15.83 -9.70
N GLU A 140 4.29 15.18 -9.36
CA GLU A 140 4.50 13.76 -9.65
C GLU A 140 3.47 12.85 -8.95
N GLU A 141 3.13 13.16 -7.69
CA GLU A 141 2.16 12.39 -6.92
C GLU A 141 0.73 12.53 -7.50
N LEU A 142 0.34 13.75 -7.86
CA LEU A 142 -0.93 14.03 -8.54
C LEU A 142 -1.03 13.31 -9.89
N ASN A 143 0.06 13.29 -10.66
CA ASN A 143 0.12 12.58 -11.95
C ASN A 143 0.01 11.06 -11.78
N LYS A 144 0.58 10.49 -10.71
CA LYS A 144 0.38 9.07 -10.36
C LYS A 144 -1.09 8.79 -10.04
N GLY A 145 -1.76 9.67 -9.31
CA GLY A 145 -3.20 9.55 -9.00
C GLY A 145 -4.12 9.63 -10.22
N MET A 146 -3.81 10.51 -11.19
CA MET A 146 -4.60 10.63 -12.43
C MET A 146 -4.42 9.45 -13.39
N ARG A 147 -3.27 8.77 -13.36
CA ARG A 147 -2.97 7.62 -14.22
C ARG A 147 -3.84 6.40 -13.91
N ASP A 148 -4.43 6.33 -12.72
CA ASP A 148 -5.28 5.23 -12.26
C ASP A 148 -6.77 5.42 -12.63
N VAL A 149 -7.14 6.52 -13.29
CA VAL A 149 -8.50 6.75 -13.79
C VAL A 149 -8.72 5.98 -15.10
N ARG A 150 -9.35 4.80 -15.01
CA ARG A 150 -9.83 4.06 -16.19
C ARG A 150 -10.98 4.80 -16.87
N LEU A 151 -10.70 5.43 -18.01
CA LEU A 151 -11.73 5.98 -18.90
C LEU A 151 -12.53 4.84 -19.56
N PRO A 152 -13.87 4.97 -19.71
CA PRO A 152 -14.70 3.93 -20.32
C PRO A 152 -14.40 3.77 -21.82
N SER A 153 -14.39 2.53 -22.32
CA SER A 153 -14.15 2.23 -23.72
C SER A 153 -15.31 2.67 -24.60
N VAL A 154 -15.03 3.46 -25.64
CA VAL A 154 -16.02 3.83 -26.67
C VAL A 154 -16.45 2.60 -27.49
N PRO A 155 -17.74 2.49 -27.90
CA PRO A 155 -18.24 1.31 -28.60
C PRO A 155 -17.75 1.24 -30.05
N SER A 156 -17.14 0.12 -30.43
CA SER A 156 -16.62 -0.17 -31.78
C SER A 156 -17.66 -0.83 -32.69
N THR A 157 -18.82 -0.21 -32.90
CA THR A 157 -19.80 -0.69 -33.89
C THR A 157 -19.70 0.16 -35.16
N SER A 158 -19.28 -0.47 -36.26
CA SER A 158 -19.27 0.17 -37.58
C SER A 158 -20.71 0.41 -38.07
N LEU A 159 -21.00 1.66 -38.45
CA LEU A 159 -22.29 2.04 -39.03
C LEU A 159 -22.43 1.45 -40.45
N PRO A 160 -23.62 0.95 -40.86
CA PRO A 160 -23.82 0.40 -42.19
C PRO A 160 -23.71 1.48 -43.28
N SER A 161 -22.91 1.18 -44.32
CA SER A 161 -22.68 2.04 -45.48
C SER A 161 -23.96 2.24 -46.31
N ARG A 162 -24.38 3.49 -46.47
CA ARG A 162 -25.51 3.89 -47.35
C ARG A 162 -24.97 4.27 -48.74
N PRO A 163 -25.55 3.77 -49.85
CA PRO A 163 -25.03 4.05 -51.19
C PRO A 163 -25.10 5.55 -51.52
N ALA A 164 -24.02 6.07 -52.12
CA ALA A 164 -23.88 7.47 -52.51
C ALA A 164 -24.89 7.85 -53.60
N SER A 165 -25.67 8.91 -53.35
CA SER A 165 -26.61 9.49 -54.31
C SER A 165 -25.86 10.22 -55.42
N THR A 166 -26.05 9.78 -56.66
CA THR A 166 -25.43 10.28 -57.90
C THR A 166 -25.89 11.68 -58.33
N ARG A 167 -26.83 12.32 -57.63
CA ARG A 167 -27.33 13.66 -58.00
C ARG A 167 -26.35 14.80 -57.68
N LYS A 168 -25.65 14.74 -56.55
CA LYS A 168 -24.75 15.83 -56.12
C LYS A 168 -23.53 16.00 -57.04
N ARG A 169 -23.06 14.89 -57.62
CA ARG A 169 -21.88 14.87 -58.49
C ARG A 169 -22.12 15.50 -59.87
N ALA A 170 -23.36 15.48 -60.35
CA ALA A 170 -23.73 16.08 -61.63
C ALA A 170 -23.89 17.61 -61.53
N GLU A 171 -24.37 18.11 -60.38
CA GLU A 171 -24.48 19.55 -60.12
C GLU A 171 -23.09 20.21 -60.02
N ASP A 172 -22.14 19.56 -59.35
CA ASP A 172 -20.76 20.04 -59.21
C ASP A 172 -20.02 20.12 -60.57
N GLU A 173 -20.30 19.21 -61.51
CA GLU A 173 -19.68 19.20 -62.84
C GLU A 173 -20.23 20.29 -63.77
N ASP A 174 -21.52 20.62 -63.68
CA ASP A 174 -22.15 21.69 -64.47
C ASP A 174 -21.73 23.09 -63.98
N GLU A 175 -21.53 23.27 -62.67
CA GLU A 175 -20.97 24.51 -62.11
C GLU A 175 -19.52 24.72 -62.56
N MET A 176 -18.72 23.66 -62.59
CA MET A 176 -17.32 23.73 -63.01
C MET A 176 -17.19 24.10 -64.51
N LYS A 177 -18.09 23.61 -65.37
CA LYS A 177 -18.13 23.99 -66.79
C LYS A 177 -18.55 25.44 -67.02
N LYS A 178 -19.50 25.96 -66.23
CA LYS A 178 -19.90 27.38 -66.31
C LYS A 178 -18.74 28.32 -65.94
N LEU A 179 -17.96 27.97 -64.91
CA LEU A 179 -16.78 28.74 -64.52
C LEU A 179 -15.69 28.72 -65.61
N ALA A 180 -15.47 27.58 -66.27
CA ALA A 180 -14.48 27.48 -67.35
C ALA A 180 -14.86 28.30 -68.59
N ALA A 181 -16.15 28.42 -68.92
CA ALA A 181 -16.63 29.21 -70.04
C ALA A 181 -16.56 30.74 -69.80
N TRP A 182 -16.51 31.18 -68.54
CA TRP A 182 -16.35 32.60 -68.20
C TRP A 182 -14.89 33.08 -68.21
N ALA A 183 -13.94 32.14 -68.16
CA ALA A 183 -12.51 32.41 -68.17
C ALA A 183 -11.86 32.35 -69.58
N SER A 184 -12.67 32.24 -70.65
CA SER A 184 -12.23 32.24 -72.05
C SER A 184 -12.78 33.44 -72.83
#